data_AF-A0A662U7W7-F1
#
_entry.id   AF-A0A662U7W7-F1
#
_cell.length_a   1.000
_cell.length_b   1.000
_cell.length_c   1.000
_cell.angle_alpha   90.00
_cell.angle_beta   90.00
_cell.angle_gamma   90.00
#
_symmetry.space_group_name_H-M   'P 1'
#
loop_
_entity.id
_entity.type
_entity.pdbx_description
1 polymer ?
#
loop_
_entity_poly.entity_id
_entity_poly.type
_entity_poly.pdbx_seq_one_letter_code
_entity_poly.pdbx_strand_id
1 'polypeptide(L)' 'MVSYKIIRCPFCRGILAVKVGQKTKTCTYCGKKIKVSSLKALALAKDSKEAGLIVRFLKAKEAGLAHELYRSGD' A
#
# COMPACT_ATOMS: atom_id res chain seq x y z
N MET A 1 17.58 -2.33 -2.59
CA MET A 1 16.76 -3.05 -3.58
C MET A 1 15.29 -2.80 -3.26
N VAL A 2 14.40 -2.67 -4.25
CA VAL A 2 12.95 -2.51 -4.00
C VAL A 2 12.36 -3.90 -3.74
N SER A 3 11.87 -4.16 -2.54
CA SER A 3 11.31 -5.47 -2.18
C SER A 3 9.78 -5.48 -2.11
N TYR A 4 9.14 -4.32 -2.06
CA TYR A 4 7.69 -4.19 -1.91
C TYR A 4 7.10 -3.19 -2.90
N LYS A 5 5.85 -3.42 -3.28
CA LYS A 5 5.01 -2.47 -3.99
C LYS A 5 3.68 -2.29 -3.26
N ILE A 6 3.18 -1.07 -3.24
CA ILE A 6 1.91 -0.71 -2.63
C ILE A 6 0.88 -0.69 -3.76
N ILE A 7 -0.21 -1.43 -3.59
CA ILE A 7 -1.27 -1.56 -4.60
C ILE A 7 -2.62 -1.22 -3.98
N ARG A 8 -3.54 -0.79 -4.84
CA ARG A 8 -4.96 -0.62 -4.49
C ARG A 8 -5.72 -1.89 -4.87
N CYS A 9 -6.53 -2.40 -3.95
CA CYS A 9 -7.47 -3.47 -4.26
C CYS A 9 -8.49 -2.97 -5.30
N PRO A 10 -8.65 -3.65 -6.45
CA PRO A 10 -9.60 -3.21 -7.48
C PRO A 10 -11.07 -3.38 -7.06
N PHE A 11 -11.34 -4.15 -6.00
CA PHE A 11 -12.70 -4.43 -5.54
C PHE A 11 -13.16 -3.49 -4.43
N CYS A 12 -12.38 -3.39 -3.34
CA CYS A 12 -12.76 -2.60 -2.16
C CYS A 12 -11.93 -1.32 -1.98
N ARG A 13 -11.03 -1.02 -2.92
CA ARG A 13 -10.13 0.14 -2.87
C ARG A 13 -9.16 0.20 -1.68
N GLY A 14 -9.11 -0.84 -0.84
CA GLY A 14 -8.16 -0.97 0.25
C GLY A 14 -6.70 -0.98 -0.21
N ILE A 15 -5.84 -0.27 0.52
CA ILE A 15 -4.40 -0.12 0.22
C ILE A 15 -3.62 -1.26 0.90
N LEU A 16 -2.79 -1.94 0.11
CA LEU A 16 -2.08 -3.16 0.50
C LEU A 16 -0.60 -3.08 0.11
N ALA A 17 0.28 -3.56 0.99
CA ALA A 17 1.67 -3.86 0.64
C ALA A 17 1.81 -5.31 0.16
N VAL A 18 2.53 -5.49 -0.95
CA VAL A 18 2.82 -6.80 -1.54
C VAL A 18 4.30 -6.90 -1.90
N LYS A 19 4.89 -8.09 -1.74
CA LYS A 19 6.27 -8.32 -2.15
C LYS A 19 6.38 -8.25 -3.67
N VAL A 20 7.48 -7.69 -4.17
CA VAL A 20 7.82 -7.74 -5.59
C VAL A 20 7.95 -9.22 -6.00
N GLY A 21 7.37 -9.58 -7.14
CA GLY A 21 7.31 -10.97 -7.62
C GLY A 21 6.11 -11.79 -7.13
N GLN A 22 5.34 -11.33 -6.15
CA GLN A 22 4.13 -12.03 -5.72
C GLN A 22 3.07 -12.00 -6.85
N LYS A 23 2.57 -13.16 -7.27
CA LYS A 23 1.59 -13.26 -8.36
C LYS A 23 0.18 -12.88 -7.94
N THR A 24 -0.24 -13.39 -6.78
CA THR A 24 -1.57 -13.19 -6.21
C THR A 24 -1.50 -12.87 -4.73
N LYS A 25 -2.46 -12.10 -4.23
CA LYS A 25 -2.64 -11.84 -2.80
C LYS A 25 -4.12 -11.78 -2.46
N THR A 26 -4.49 -12.34 -1.32
CA THR A 26 -5.83 -12.17 -0.74
C THR A 26 -5.93 -10.82 -0.06
N CYS A 27 -6.96 -10.04 -0.40
CA CYS A 27 -7.23 -8.77 0.23
C CYS A 27 -7.58 -8.99 1.71
N THR A 28 -6.83 -8.36 2.62
CA THR A 28 -7.12 -8.43 4.06
C THR A 28 -8.35 -7.63 4.48
N TYR A 29 -8.91 -6.81 3.58
CA TYR A 29 -10.11 -6.01 3.87
C TYR A 29 -11.39 -6.68 3.36
N CYS A 30 -11.40 -7.20 2.13
CA CYS A 30 -12.62 -7.78 1.53
C CYS A 30 -12.54 -9.28 1.23
N GLY A 31 -11.43 -9.95 1.56
CA GLY A 31 -11.25 -11.39 1.35
C GLY A 31 -11.07 -11.84 -0.11
N LYS A 32 -11.24 -10.97 -1.11
CA LYS A 32 -11.08 -11.34 -2.53
C LYS A 32 -9.63 -11.64 -2.89
N LYS A 33 -9.40 -12.66 -3.71
CA LYS A 33 -8.09 -13.01 -4.29
C LYS A 33 -7.79 -12.10 -5.48
N ILE A 34 -6.64 -11.44 -5.46
CA ILE A 34 -6.26 -10.42 -6.45
C ILE A 34 -4.99 -10.86 -7.18
N LYS A 35 -4.95 -10.73 -8.51
CA LYS A 35 -3.73 -10.92 -9.31
C LYS A 35 -2.84 -9.67 -9.24
N VAL A 36 -2.04 -9.57 -8.18
CA VAL A 36 -1.23 -8.38 -7.89
C VAL A 36 -0.03 -8.21 -8.84
N SER A 37 0.39 -9.24 -9.57
CA SER A 37 1.46 -9.13 -10.57
C SER A 37 1.16 -8.06 -11.63
N SER A 38 -0.08 -8.04 -12.13
CA SER A 38 -0.54 -7.16 -13.22
C SER A 38 -1.05 -5.79 -12.75
N LEU A 39 -1.09 -5.54 -11.44
CA LEU A 39 -1.58 -4.27 -10.90
C LEU A 39 -0.49 -3.19 -10.87
N LYS A 40 -0.91 -1.97 -11.26
CA LYS A 40 -0.10 -0.75 -11.14
C LYS A 40 0.21 -0.48 -9.66
N ALA A 41 1.48 -0.20 -9.38
CA ALA A 41 1.92 0.22 -8.06
C ALA A 41 1.52 1.69 -7.83
N LEU A 42 0.94 1.96 -6.66
CA LEU A 42 0.78 3.32 -6.14
C LEU A 42 2.11 3.90 -5.68
N ALA A 43 2.96 3.05 -5.10
CA ALA A 43 4.28 3.38 -4.61
C ALA A 43 5.14 2.11 -4.53
N LEU A 44 6.46 2.29 -4.46
CA LEU A 44 7.44 1.24 -4.25
C LEU A 44 8.06 1.42 -2.86
N ALA A 45 8.52 0.32 -2.27
CA ALA A 45 9.16 0.33 -0.97
C ALA A 45 10.38 -0.61 -0.94
N LYS A 46 11.44 -0.16 -0.29
CA LYS A 46 12.69 -0.92 -0.13
C LYS A 46 12.52 -2.13 0.78
N ASP A 47 11.76 -1.98 1.85
CA ASP A 47 11.59 -3.00 2.89
C ASP A 47 10.19 -2.96 3.53
N SER A 48 9.93 -3.89 4.44
CA SER A 48 8.63 -4.05 5.11
C SER A 48 8.25 -2.83 5.96
N LYS A 49 9.24 -2.16 6.57
CA LYS A 49 9.04 -1.00 7.44
C LYS A 49 8.65 0.21 6.60
N GLU A 50 9.39 0.46 5.52
CA GLU A 50 9.07 1.51 4.55
C GLU A 50 7.69 1.29 3.91
N ALA A 51 7.37 0.05 3.52
CA ALA A 51 6.07 -0.31 2.98
C ALA A 51 4.92 -0.02 3.97
N GLY A 52 5.11 -0.34 5.25
CA GLY A 52 4.14 -0.05 6.30
C GLY A 52 3.91 1.45 6.49
N LEU A 53 4.98 2.25 6.49
CA LEU A 53 4.91 3.70 6.57
C LEU A 53 4.12 4.30 5.39
N ILE A 54 4.44 3.88 4.16
CA ILE A 54 3.75 4.36 2.96
C ILE A 54 2.27 3.99 2.99
N VAL A 55 1.92 2.76 3.38
CA VAL A 55 0.51 2.35 3.50
C VAL A 55 -0.25 3.23 4.50
N ARG A 56 0.34 3.51 5.67
CA ARG A 56 -0.29 4.37 6.69
C ARG A 56 -0.44 5.81 6.19
N PHE A 57 0.60 6.36 5.57
CA PHE A 57 0.57 7.69 4.98
C PHE A 57 -0.50 7.83 3.90
N LEU A 58 -0.59 6.86 2.96
CA LEU A 58 -1.60 6.90 1.91
C LEU A 58 -3.03 6.80 2.47
N LYS A 59 -3.25 6.01 3.53
CA LYS A 59 -4.53 5.97 4.23
C LYS A 59 -4.86 7.29 4.92
N ALA A 60 -3.89 7.87 5.63
CA ALA A 60 -4.06 9.16 6.30
C ALA A 60 -4.37 10.27 5.26
N LYS A 61 -3.72 10.22 4.10
CA LYS A 61 -3.96 11.14 2.98
C LYS A 61 -5.39 11.03 2.46
N GLU A 62 -5.90 9.82 2.28
CA GLU A 62 -7.28 9.57 1.84
C GLU A 62 -8.31 10.01 2.89
N ALA A 63 -7.97 9.95 4.18
CA ALA A 63 -8.81 10.43 5.27
C ALA A 63 -8.69 11.95 5.54
N GLY A 64 -7.83 12.67 4.82
CA GLY A 64 -7.55 14.09 5.08
C GLY A 64 -6.70 14.37 6.32
N LEU A 65 -6.19 13.33 7.00
CA LEU A 65 -5.43 13.41 8.26
C LEU A 65 -3.90 13.45 8.06
N ALA A 66 -3.41 13.39 6.82
CA ALA A 66 -1.97 13.32 6.56
C ALA A 66 -1.20 14.54 7.12
N HIS A 67 -1.78 15.74 6.99
CA HIS A 67 -1.14 16.96 7.48
C HIS A 67 -1.05 17.00 9.02
N GLU A 68 -1.98 16.38 9.74
CA GLU A 68 -1.95 16.34 11.20
C GLU A 68 -0.98 15.26 11.72
N LEU A 69 -1.02 14.07 11.11
CA LEU A 69 -0.25 12.91 11.58
C LEU A 69 1.22 12.89 11.14
N TYR A 70 1.55 13.58 10.05
CA TYR A 70 2.88 13.54 9.44
C TYR A 70 3.47 14.94 9.20
N ARG A 71 3.00 15.97 9.91
CA ARG A 71 3.69 17.26 9.94
C ARG A 71 5.09 17.06 10.53
N SER A 72 6.10 16.95 9.68
CA SER A 72 7.44 17.33 10.09
C SER A 72 7.45 18.84 10.22
N GLY A 73 7.81 19.33 11.40
CA GLY A 73 7.71 20.73 11.79
C GLY A 73 8.33 21.71 10.80
N ASP A 74 7.72 22.88 10.73
CA ASP A 74 8.39 24.12 10.31
C ASP A 74 9.48 24.47 11.34
#